data_AF-A0A484ZXE9-F1
#
_entry.id   AF-A0A484ZXE9-F1
#
_cell.length_a   1.000
_cell.length_b   1.000
_cell.length_c   1.000
_cell.angle_alpha   90.00
_cell.angle_beta   90.00
_cell.angle_gamma   90.00
#
_symmetry.space_group_name_H-M   'P 1'
#
loop_
_entity.id
_entity.type
_entity.pdbx_description
1 polymer ?
#
loop_
_entity_poly.entity_id
_entity_poly.type
_entity_poly.pdbx_seq_one_letter_code
_entity_poly.pdbx_strand_id
1 'polypeptide(L)' 'MPLIAAIPDEERLLMRKKAQQTLDKNYARRLIAILMLHQRMTVTDVARILCAARSSVGR' A
#
# COMPACT_ATOMS: atom_id res chain seq x y z
N MET A 1 1.74 -4.34 -18.40
CA MET A 1 2.94 -4.25 -17.53
C MET A 1 2.49 -4.14 -16.07
N PRO A 2 3.01 -4.91 -15.10
CA PRO A 2 2.86 -4.55 -13.69
C PRO A 2 3.80 -3.37 -13.40
N LEU A 3 3.25 -2.29 -12.85
CA LEU A 3 4.01 -1.06 -12.52
C LEU A 3 4.94 -1.27 -11.31
N ILE A 4 4.79 -2.38 -10.58
CA ILE A 4 5.53 -2.74 -9.36
C ILE A 4 6.10 -4.14 -9.60
N ALA A 5 7.36 -4.36 -9.21
CA ALA A 5 7.99 -5.67 -9.25
C ALA A 5 7.11 -6.71 -8.52
N ALA A 6 7.13 -7.97 -8.98
CA ALA A 6 6.38 -9.02 -8.32
C ALA A 6 6.83 -9.14 -6.86
N ILE A 7 5.92 -8.89 -5.91
CA ILE A 7 6.22 -9.00 -4.48
C ILE A 7 5.85 -10.44 -4.05
N PRO A 8 6.82 -11.24 -3.55
CA PRO A 8 6.55 -12.57 -3.03
C PRO A 8 5.46 -12.58 -1.95
N ASP A 9 4.70 -13.67 -1.84
CA ASP A 9 3.63 -13.79 -0.84
C ASP A 9 4.11 -13.57 0.60
N GLU A 10 5.28 -14.07 0.95
CA GLU A 10 5.88 -13.92 2.29
C GLU A 10 6.15 -12.44 2.62
N GLU A 11 6.68 -11.69 1.66
CA GLU A 11 6.99 -10.28 1.85
C GLU A 11 5.69 -9.45 1.97
N ARG A 12 4.65 -9.80 1.20
CA ARG A 12 3.31 -9.21 1.35
C ARG A 12 2.74 -9.45 2.75
N LEU A 13 2.89 -10.67 3.28
CA LEU A 13 2.43 -11.01 4.63
C LEU A 13 3.19 -10.20 5.69
N LEU A 14 4.51 -10.08 5.55
CA LEU A 14 5.35 -9.29 6.46
C LEU A 14 4.96 -7.81 6.44
N MET A 15 4.72 -7.22 5.26
CA MET A 15 4.25 -5.84 5.13
C MET A 15 2.90 -5.62 5.81
N ARG A 16 1.94 -6.56 5.65
CA ARG A 16 0.64 -6.50 6.34
C ARG A 16 0.82 -6.52 7.86
N LYS A 17 1.67 -7.43 8.36
CA LYS A 17 1.98 -7.53 9.79
C LYS A 17 2.63 -6.25 10.33
N LYS A 18 3.60 -5.70 9.60
CA LYS A 18 4.24 -4.41 9.95
C LYS A 18 3.24 -3.26 9.97
N ALA A 19 2.31 -3.21 9.00
CA ALA A 19 1.27 -2.18 8.94
C ALA A 19 0.30 -2.26 10.13
N GLN A 20 0.02 -3.46 10.64
CA GLN A 20 -0.82 -3.66 11.83
C GLN A 20 -0.09 -3.33 13.14
N GLN A 21 1.22 -3.59 13.20
CA GLN A 21 2.01 -3.44 14.43
C GLN A 21 2.60 -2.03 14.61
N THR A 22 2.69 -1.24 13.54
CA THR A 22 3.30 0.09 13.61
C THR A 22 2.37 1.10 14.30
N LEU A 23 2.96 1.95 15.14
CA LEU A 23 2.28 3.12 15.73
C LEU A 23 2.25 4.31 14.76
N ASP A 24 3.11 4.30 13.73
CA ASP A 24 3.12 5.34 12.69
C ASP A 24 2.02 5.08 11.67
N LYS A 25 0.94 5.86 11.80
CA LYS A 25 -0.23 5.81 10.92
C LYS A 25 0.10 6.10 9.46
N ASN A 26 1.10 6.94 9.19
CA ASN A 26 1.50 7.26 7.82
C ASN A 26 2.32 6.13 7.21
N TYR A 27 3.19 5.50 8.00
CA TYR A 27 3.92 4.30 7.58
C TYR A 27 2.97 3.13 7.29
N ALA A 28 1.98 2.89 8.16
CA ALA A 28 0.94 1.89 7.93
C ALA A 28 0.18 2.13 6.62
N ARG A 29 -0.27 3.38 6.37
CA ARG A 29 -0.98 3.75 5.14
C ARG A 29 -0.14 3.50 3.89
N ARG A 30 1.16 3.83 3.92
CA ARG A 30 2.06 3.59 2.77
C ARG A 30 2.20 2.10 2.46
N LEU A 31 2.39 1.27 3.49
CA LEU A 31 2.47 -0.19 3.31
C LEU A 31 1.18 -0.74 2.69
N ILE A 32 0.01 -0.31 3.18
CA ILE A 32 -1.28 -0.73 2.62
C ILE A 32 -1.45 -0.23 1.18
N ALA A 33 -1.05 1.02 0.89
CA ALA A 33 -1.11 1.58 -0.46
C ALA A 33 -0.30 0.75 -1.47
N ILE A 34 0.95 0.39 -1.12
CA ILE A 34 1.81 -0.45 -1.97
C ILE A 34 1.14 -1.81 -2.23
N LEU A 35 0.59 -2.43 -1.20
CA LEU A 35 -0.08 -3.72 -1.31
C LEU A 35 -1.35 -3.67 -2.19
N MET A 36 -2.10 -2.56 -2.16
CA MET A 36 -3.29 -2.36 -2.99
C MET A 36 -2.92 -2.08 -4.45
N LEU A 37 -1.90 -1.25 -4.69
CA LEU A 37 -1.40 -0.96 -6.04
C LEU A 37 -0.83 -2.23 -6.71
N HIS A 38 -0.14 -3.08 -5.95
CA HIS A 38 0.30 -4.39 -6.44
C HIS A 38 -0.87 -5.28 -6.88
N GLN A 39 -2.04 -5.16 -6.24
CA GLN A 39 -3.28 -5.86 -6.59
C GLN A 39 -4.02 -5.22 -7.78
N ARG A 40 -3.36 -4.39 -8.58
CA ARG A 40 -3.92 -3.70 -9.77
C ARG A 40 -4.99 -2.65 -9.46
N MET A 41 -5.15 -2.20 -8.22
CA MET A 41 -5.98 -1.03 -7.93
C MET A 41 -5.34 0.24 -8.51
N THR A 42 -6.17 1.21 -8.90
CA THR A 42 -5.65 2.50 -9.36
C THR A 42 -5.28 3.38 -8.17
N VAL A 43 -4.35 4.33 -8.38
CA VAL A 43 -3.99 5.34 -7.36
C VAL A 43 -5.24 6.08 -6.85
N THR A 44 -6.23 6.30 -7.72
CA THR A 44 -7.51 6.92 -7.39
C THR A 44 -8.34 6.09 -6.41
N ASP A 45 -8.43 4.78 -6.65
CA ASP A 45 -9.19 3.88 -5.78
C ASP A 45 -8.51 3.74 -4.42
N VAL A 46 -7.18 3.59 -4.42
CA VAL A 46 -6.37 3.51 -3.19
C VAL A 46 -6.50 4.80 -2.38
N ALA A 47 -6.44 5.97 -3.00
CA ALA A 47 -6.64 7.25 -2.32
C ALA A 47 -8.03 7.36 -1.69
N ARG A 48 -9.08 6.87 -2.38
CA ARG A 48 -10.44 6.82 -1.87
C ARG A 48 -10.57 5.88 -0.66
N ILE A 49 -10.03 4.66 -0.77
CA ILE A 49 -10.11 3.63 0.29
C ILE A 49 -9.34 4.07 1.54
N LEU A 50 -8.17 4.67 1.36
CA LEU A 50 -7.32 5.11 2.48
C LEU A 50 -7.71 6.50 3.04
N CYS A 51 -8.72 7.15 2.45
CA CYS A 51 -9.09 8.54 2.75
C CYS A 51 -7.85 9.47 2.77
N ALA A 52 -7.02 9.35 1.74
CA ALA A 52 -5.76 10.06 1.62
C ALA A 52 -5.73 10.90 0.34
N ALA A 53 -4.95 11.99 0.35
CA ALA A 53 -4.69 12.74 -0.87
C ALA A 53 -4.00 11.86 -1.91
N ARG A 54 -4.34 12.02 -3.19
CA ARG A 54 -3.74 11.25 -4.29
C ARG A 54 -2.21 11.39 -4.33
N SER A 55 -1.71 12.58 -3.97
CA SER A 55 -0.28 12.88 -3.83
C SER A 55 0.40 12.12 -2.68
N SER A 56 -0.35 11.66 -1.68
CA SER A 56 0.19 10.83 -0.58
C SER A 56 0.35 9.37 -0.97
N VAL A 57 -0.36 8.90 -2.01
CA VAL A 57 -0.30 7.51 -2.50
C VAL A 57 0.82 7.34 -3.52
N GLY A 58 1.07 8.37 -4.34
CA GLY A 58 2.12 8.36 -5.37
C GLY A 58 3.49 8.85 -4.92
N ARG A 59 3.72 9.01 -3.60
CA ARG A 59 4.98 9.47 -3.01
C ARG A 59 5.71 8.28 -2.38
#